data_AF-A0A0N8PPW8-F1
#
_entry.id   AF-A0A0N8PPW8-F1
#
_cell.length_a   1.000
_cell.length_b   1.000
_cell.length_c   1.000
_cell.angle_alpha   90.00
_cell.angle_beta   90.00
_cell.angle_gamma   90.00
#
_symmetry.space_group_name_H-M   'P 1'
#
loop_
_entity.id
_entity.type
_entity.pdbx_description
1 polymer ?
#
loop_
_entity_poly.entity_id
_entity_poly.type
_entity_poly.pdbx_seq_one_letter_code
_entity_poly.pdbx_strand_id
1 'polypeptide(L)' 'MKEVLTPEEVARLLTKEYLTPQEIASLMRLNVKTIYALLDNGELQGKKWGNQWRVHRSQLEA' A
#
# COMPACT_ATOMS: atom_id res chain seq x y z
N MET A 1 -16.82 8.06 -7.84
CA MET A 1 -16.92 6.59 -7.90
C MET A 1 -15.55 6.07 -7.53
N LYS A 2 -15.37 5.41 -6.38
CA LYS A 2 -14.09 4.77 -6.10
C LYS A 2 -14.08 3.48 -6.91
N GLU A 3 -13.17 3.38 -7.88
CA GLU A 3 -12.86 2.14 -8.57
C GLU A 3 -12.65 1.06 -7.52
N VAL A 4 -13.63 0.15 -7.42
CA VAL A 4 -13.49 -1.03 -6.59
C VAL A 4 -12.56 -1.93 -7.37
N LEU A 5 -11.29 -1.98 -6.98
CA LEU A 5 -10.36 -2.97 -7.53
C LEU A 5 -11.02 -4.34 -7.44
N THR A 6 -10.98 -5.07 -8.54
CA THR A 6 -11.57 -6.40 -8.57
C THR A 6 -10.84 -7.29 -7.55
N PRO A 7 -11.53 -8.28 -6.95
CA PRO A 7 -10.88 -9.22 -6.05
C PRO A 7 -9.68 -9.94 -6.70
N GLU A 8 -9.66 -10.06 -8.04
CA GLU A 8 -8.54 -10.62 -8.80
C GLU A 8 -7.31 -9.70 -8.80
N GLU A 9 -7.50 -8.39 -8.94
CA GLU A 9 -6.41 -7.43 -8.81
C GLU A 9 -5.87 -7.38 -7.39
N VAL A 10 -6.75 -7.44 -6.38
CA VAL A 10 -6.33 -7.55 -4.98
C VAL A 10 -5.48 -8.80 -4.77
N ALA A 11 -5.88 -9.95 -5.32
CA ALA A 11 -5.09 -11.18 -5.25
C ALA A 11 -3.71 -11.03 -5.90
N ARG A 12 -3.61 -10.34 -7.05
CA ARG A 12 -2.32 -10.02 -7.68
C ARG A 12 -1.45 -9.11 -6.81
N LEU A 13 -2.03 -8.14 -6.11
CA LEU A 13 -1.28 -7.27 -5.20
C LEU A 13 -0.74 -8.05 -4.00
N LEU A 14 -1.50 -9.00 -3.46
CA LEU A 14 -1.06 -9.85 -2.35
C LEU A 14 0.15 -10.75 -2.71
N THR A 15 0.32 -11.08 -4.00
CA THR A 15 1.50 -11.83 -4.48
C THR A 15 2.76 -10.97 -4.66
N LYS A 16 2.66 -9.63 -4.61
CA LYS A 16 3.82 -8.74 -4.75
C LYS A 16 4.58 -8.63 -3.44
N GLU A 17 5.91 -8.66 -3.51
CA GLU A 17 6.77 -8.40 -2.35
C GLU A 17 6.73 -6.93 -1.90
N TYR A 18 6.65 -6.01 -2.87
CA TYR A 18 6.65 -4.57 -2.61
C TYR A 18 5.41 -3.91 -3.23
N LEU A 19 4.74 -3.12 -2.40
CA LEU A 19 3.51 -2.40 -2.76
C LEU A 19 3.73 -0.89 -2.72
N THR A 20 3.05 -0.18 -3.59
CA THR A 20 3.01 1.28 -3.62
C THR A 20 1.92 1.82 -2.68
N PRO A 21 1.98 3.10 -2.28
CA PRO A 21 0.98 3.70 -1.40
C PRO A 21 -0.45 3.64 -1.95
N GLN A 22 -0.60 3.70 -3.27
CA GLN A 22 -1.90 3.54 -3.94
C GLN A 22 -2.44 2.11 -3.81
N GLU A 23 -1.60 1.11 -4.04
CA GLU A 23 -1.98 -0.30 -3.92
C GLU A 23 -2.35 -0.65 -2.46
N ILE A 24 -1.60 -0.13 -1.50
CA ILE A 24 -1.85 -0.29 -0.06
C ILE A 24 -3.17 0.38 0.33
N ALA A 25 -3.40 1.62 -0.12
CA ALA A 25 -4.63 2.34 0.17
C ALA A 25 -5.84 1.56 -0.31
N SER A 26 -5.73 0.95 -1.49
CA SER A 26 -6.75 0.09 -2.04
C SER A 26 -6.96 -1.21 -1.26
N LEU A 27 -5.87 -1.89 -0.90
CA LEU A 27 -5.88 -3.11 -0.08
C LEU A 27 -6.54 -2.88 1.28
N MET A 28 -6.12 -1.83 1.97
CA MET A 28 -6.61 -1.47 3.31
C MET A 28 -7.94 -0.69 3.26
N ARG A 29 -8.44 -0.37 2.05
CA ARG A 29 -9.60 0.52 1.81
C ARG A 29 -9.47 1.89 2.48
N LEU A 30 -8.24 2.37 2.63
CA LEU A 30 -7.88 3.67 3.20
C LEU A 30 -7.68 4.72 2.10
N ASN A 31 -7.54 5.98 2.50
CA ASN A 31 -7.13 7.03 1.58
C ASN A 31 -5.62 6.97 1.36
N VAL A 32 -5.15 7.19 0.14
CA VAL A 32 -3.72 7.27 -0.20
C VAL A 32 -3.01 8.31 0.66
N LYS A 33 -3.67 9.44 0.98
CA LYS A 33 -3.14 10.45 1.91
C LYS A 33 -2.87 9.90 3.31
N THR A 34 -3.75 9.02 3.81
CA THR A 34 -3.56 8.35 5.09
C THR A 34 -2.33 7.44 5.03
N ILE A 35 -2.16 6.68 3.94
CA ILE A 35 -0.97 5.83 3.77
C ILE A 35 0.32 6.66 3.75
N TYR A 36 0.34 7.77 3.02
CA TYR A 36 1.48 8.70 3.06
C TYR A 36 1.74 9.25 4.45
N ALA A 37 0.69 9.62 5.20
CA ALA A 37 0.84 10.09 6.57
C ALA A 37 1.41 8.99 7.48
N LEU A 38 0.96 7.74 7.36
CA LEU A 38 1.49 6.61 8.15
C LEU A 38 2.96 6.33 7.80
N LEU A 39 3.34 6.46 6.53
CA LEU A 39 4.74 6.32 6.09
C LEU A 39 5.62 7.45 6.64
N ASP A 40 5.10 8.67 6.65
CA ASP A 40 5.81 9.86 7.14
C ASP A 40 5.97 9.84 8.67
N ASN A 41 4.93 9.42 9.40
CA ASN A 41 4.97 9.22 10.84
C ASN A 41 5.78 7.99 11.27
N GLY A 42 6.17 7.11 10.33
CA GLY A 42 6.90 5.88 10.60
C GLY A 42 6.06 4.74 11.17
N GLU A 43 4.74 4.89 11.22
CA GLU A 43 3.81 3.83 11.64
C GLU A 43 3.72 2.70 10.60
N LEU A 44 3.95 3.02 9.32
CA LEU A 44 4.05 2.03 8.25
C LEU A 44 5.50 1.96 7.78
N GLN A 45 6.18 0.81 7.96
CA GLN A 45 7.56 0.67 7.49
C GLN A 45 7.61 0.52 5.97
N GLY A 46 7.79 1.66 5.30
CA GLY A 46 8.12 1.72 3.88
C GLY A 46 9.57 2.15 3.65
N LYS A 47 10.10 1.77 2.50
CA LYS A 47 11.37 2.28 1.98
C LYS A 47 11.09 3.17 0.77
N LYS A 48 11.60 4.40 0.81
CA LYS A 48 11.54 5.29 -0.34
C LYS A 48 12.63 4.88 -1.35
N TRP A 49 12.21 4.38 -2.51
CA TRP A 49 13.10 4.10 -3.64
C TRP A 49 12.92 5.20 -4.69
N GLY A 50 13.91 6.08 -4.78
CA GLY A 50 13.84 7.27 -5.63
C GLY A 50 12.70 8.19 -5.20
N ASN A 51 11.71 8.39 -6.07
CA ASN A 51 10.55 9.26 -5.83
C ASN A 51 9.31 8.52 -5.31
N GLN A 52 9.36 7.21 -5.13
CA GLN A 52 8.19 6.43 -4.74
C GLN A 52 8.44 5.59 -3.49
N TRP A 53 7.46 5.56 -2.60
CA TRP A 53 7.49 4.69 -1.44
C TRP A 53 7.16 3.25 -1.85
N ARG A 54 7.87 2.30 -1.27
CA ARG A 54 7.61 0.88 -1.40
C ARG A 54 7.51 0.27 -0.02
N VAL A 55 6.40 -0.38 0.26
CA VAL A 55 6.15 -1.06 1.53
C VAL A 55 6.23 -2.55 1.28
N HIS A 56 6.95 -3.25 2.15
CA HIS A 56 7.04 -4.69 2.05
C HIS A 56 5.72 -5.33 2.49
N ARG A 57 5.23 -6.36 1.78
CA ARG A 57 3.93 -6.97 2.08
C ARG A 57 3.80 -7.43 3.53
N SER A 58 4.88 -7.91 4.13
CA SER A 58 4.90 -8.38 5.52
C SER A 58 4.52 -7.32 6.56
N GLN A 59 4.56 -6.03 6.20
CA GLN A 59 4.06 -4.96 7.07
C GLN A 59 2.55 -4.82 7.07
N LEU A 60 1.85 -5.37 6.07
CA LEU A 60 0.38 -5.34 6.01
C LEU A 60 -0.29 -6.55 6.70
N GLU A 61 0.46 -7.61 6.98
CA GLU A 61 -0.06 -8.86 7.58
C GLU A 61 0.08 -8.92 9.12
N ALA A 62 0.46 -7.83 9.77
CA ALA A 62 0.73 -7.77 11.22
C ALA A 62 -0.50 -7.35 12.06
#